data_AF-A0A0C3D003-F1
#
_entry.id   AF-A0A0C3D003-F1
#
_cell.length_a   1.000
_cell.length_b   1.000
_cell.length_c   1.000
_cell.angle_alpha   90.00
_cell.angle_beta   90.00
_cell.angle_gamma   90.00
#
_symmetry.space_group_name_H-M   'P 1'
#
loop_
_entity.id
_entity.type
_entity.pdbx_description
1 polymer ?
#
loop_
_entity_poly.entity_id
_entity_poly.type
_entity_poly.pdbx_seq_one_letter_code
_entity_poly.pdbx_strand_id
1 'polypeptide(L)'
;LAKAGHHAMRHYVATTEAFPLPIHKEEISWTCLVKAAEGKEEMVAKLEVLEKNFLLKGQLIDYVWGGGSQLRGELIFKARAAVPGVYGLPGKLKEEELHKVLTWLMQSLKLIHPDIDAKACTCAEDKPWYHPIFLQLIKAQWWGKKGKAKQ
;
A
#
# COMPACT_ATOMS: atom_id res chain seq x y z
N LEU A 1 -22.79 -0.62 5.39
CA LEU A 1 -21.99 0.62 5.40
C LEU A 1 -20.52 0.40 5.75
N ALA A 2 -20.15 0.05 6.99
CA ALA A 2 -18.75 -0.09 7.41
C ALA A 2 -17.86 -0.95 6.48
N LYS A 3 -18.28 -2.19 6.18
CA LYS A 3 -17.54 -3.07 5.25
C LYS A 3 -17.40 -2.47 3.85
N ALA A 4 -18.43 -1.76 3.37
CA ALA A 4 -18.44 -1.14 2.06
C ALA A 4 -17.49 0.08 2.01
N GLY A 5 -17.52 0.92 3.04
CA GLY A 5 -16.56 2.02 3.20
C GLY A 5 -15.12 1.52 3.31
N HIS A 6 -14.89 0.48 4.10
CA HIS A 6 -13.57 -0.16 4.22
C HIS A 6 -13.06 -0.71 2.88
N HIS A 7 -13.93 -1.31 2.06
CA HIS A 7 -13.59 -1.74 0.71
C HIS A 7 -13.29 -0.54 -0.21
N ALA A 8 -14.10 0.51 -0.16
CA ALA A 8 -13.88 1.74 -0.92
C ALA A 8 -12.55 2.41 -0.54
N MET A 9 -12.16 2.42 0.74
CA MET A 9 -10.87 2.93 1.18
C MET A 9 -9.70 2.12 0.62
N ARG A 10 -9.81 0.79 0.61
CA ARG A 10 -8.80 -0.08 -0.04
C ARG A 10 -8.67 0.23 -1.52
N HIS A 11 -9.78 0.44 -2.21
CA HIS A 11 -9.78 0.80 -3.62
C HIS A 11 -9.13 2.17 -3.84
N TYR A 12 -9.53 3.19 -3.06
CA TYR A 12 -8.96 4.54 -3.11
C TYR A 12 -7.43 4.53 -2.96
N VAL A 13 -6.92 3.78 -1.98
CA VAL A 13 -5.47 3.66 -1.77
C VAL A 13 -4.78 2.91 -2.92
N ALA A 14 -5.45 1.97 -3.56
CA ALA A 14 -4.89 1.23 -4.68
C ALA A 14 -4.85 2.02 -5.99
N THR A 15 -5.78 2.96 -6.19
CA THR A 15 -6.00 3.60 -7.51
C THR A 15 -5.79 5.11 -7.54
N THR A 16 -5.90 5.79 -6.40
CA THR A 16 -5.97 7.26 -6.36
C THR A 16 -4.83 7.85 -5.55
N GLU A 17 -4.72 7.47 -4.28
CA GLU A 17 -3.67 8.00 -3.41
C GLU A 17 -3.13 6.90 -2.51
N ALA A 18 -1.92 6.40 -2.81
CA ALA A 18 -1.31 5.29 -2.09
C ALA A 18 -0.94 5.64 -0.64
N PHE A 19 -0.69 6.91 -0.33
CA PHE A 19 -0.21 7.36 0.98
C PHE A 19 -0.94 8.62 1.45
N PRO A 20 -2.25 8.54 1.73
CA PRO A 20 -3.01 9.68 2.21
C PRO A 20 -2.50 10.13 3.58
N LEU A 21 -2.38 11.45 3.77
CA LEU A 21 -1.93 12.02 5.02
C LEU A 21 -3.01 11.85 6.12
N PRO A 22 -2.62 11.52 7.36
CA PRO A 22 -3.59 11.34 8.45
C PRO A 22 -4.48 12.56 8.75
N ILE A 23 -4.03 13.78 8.41
CA ILE A 23 -4.82 15.00 8.57
C ILE A 23 -6.10 15.00 7.71
N HIS A 24 -6.10 14.28 6.58
CA HIS A 24 -7.26 14.14 5.68
C HIS A 24 -8.09 12.88 5.99
N LYS A 25 -7.78 12.17 7.08
CA LYS A 25 -8.40 10.88 7.41
C LYS A 25 -9.92 10.95 7.44
N GLU A 26 -10.49 11.95 8.10
CA GLU A 26 -11.94 12.08 8.21
C GLU A 26 -12.58 12.34 6.85
N GLU A 27 -12.09 13.33 6.11
CA GLU A 27 -12.59 13.71 4.79
C GLU A 27 -12.54 12.55 3.79
N ILE A 28 -11.38 11.89 3.68
CA ILE A 28 -11.19 10.76 2.75
C ILE A 28 -12.06 9.58 3.13
N SER A 29 -12.10 9.22 4.41
CA SER A 29 -12.89 8.07 4.87
C SER A 29 -14.39 8.33 4.72
N TRP A 30 -14.83 9.57 4.97
CA TRP A 30 -16.22 9.98 4.74
C TRP A 30 -16.58 9.96 3.27
N THR A 31 -15.72 10.49 2.39
CA THR A 31 -15.90 10.41 0.94
C THR A 31 -16.01 8.96 0.45
N CYS A 32 -15.19 8.06 0.99
CA CYS A 32 -15.28 6.63 0.68
C CYS A 32 -16.61 6.02 1.14
N LEU A 33 -17.13 6.43 2.30
CA LEU A 33 -18.42 5.98 2.81
C LEU A 33 -19.58 6.46 1.95
N VAL A 34 -19.58 7.73 1.55
CA VAL A 34 -20.60 8.32 0.66
C VAL A 34 -20.61 7.60 -0.69
N LYS A 35 -19.45 7.44 -1.33
CA LYS A 35 -19.32 6.69 -2.59
C LYS A 35 -19.77 5.23 -2.45
N ALA A 36 -19.50 4.59 -1.32
CA ALA A 36 -19.91 3.20 -1.08
C ALA A 36 -21.44 3.03 -0.88
N ALA A 37 -22.10 4.09 -0.42
CA ALA A 37 -23.54 4.16 -0.18
C ALA A 37 -24.34 4.66 -1.40
N GLU A 38 -23.68 5.22 -2.41
CA GLU A 38 -24.30 5.73 -3.63
C GLU A 38 -25.21 4.67 -4.28
N GLY A 39 -26.43 5.08 -4.65
CA GLY A 39 -27.46 4.19 -5.22
C GLY A 39 -28.10 3.22 -4.23
N LYS A 40 -27.82 3.32 -2.92
CA LYS A 40 -28.40 2.44 -1.87
C LYS A 40 -29.07 3.28 -0.78
N GLU A 41 -30.35 3.55 -0.95
CA GLU A 41 -31.14 4.42 -0.06
C GLU A 41 -30.99 4.06 1.43
N GLU A 42 -31.02 2.77 1.78
CA GLU A 42 -30.83 2.30 3.15
C GLU A 42 -29.46 2.70 3.74
N MET A 43 -28.40 2.72 2.93
CA MET A 43 -27.07 3.11 3.38
C MET A 43 -26.91 4.63 3.48
N VAL A 44 -27.58 5.38 2.59
CA VAL A 44 -27.63 6.85 2.64
C VAL A 44 -28.35 7.31 3.90
N ALA A 45 -29.52 6.76 4.20
CA ALA A 45 -30.25 7.06 5.44
C ALA A 45 -29.40 6.75 6.70
N LYS A 46 -28.61 5.67 6.69
CA LYS A 46 -27.67 5.35 7.77
C LYS A 46 -26.54 6.39 7.90
N LEU A 47 -26.06 6.97 6.81
CA LEU A 47 -25.04 8.03 6.86
C LEU A 47 -25.57 9.30 7.52
N GLU A 48 -26.79 9.71 7.19
CA GLU A 48 -27.42 10.90 7.78
C GLU A 48 -27.59 10.78 9.31
N VAL A 49 -27.95 9.58 9.79
CA VAL A 49 -28.04 9.30 11.22
C VAL A 49 -26.66 9.34 11.89
N LEU A 50 -25.64 8.77 11.23
CA LEU A 50 -24.27 8.73 11.76
C LEU A 50 -23.61 10.10 11.76
N GLU A 51 -23.93 10.97 10.82
CA GLU A 51 -23.38 12.33 10.75
C GLU A 51 -23.70 13.15 12.01
N LYS A 52 -24.86 12.89 12.62
CA LYS A 52 -25.31 13.52 13.88
C LYS A 52 -24.73 12.85 15.13
N ASN A 53 -24.13 11.67 15.01
CA ASN A 53 -23.55 10.93 16.13
C ASN A 53 -22.02 10.90 16.01
N PHE A 54 -21.36 11.92 16.54
CA PHE A 54 -19.91 12.10 16.45
C PHE A 54 -19.10 10.89 16.96
N LEU A 55 -19.55 10.23 18.03
CA LEU A 55 -18.84 9.08 18.60
C LEU A 55 -18.85 7.88 17.63
N LEU A 56 -20.03 7.51 17.13
CA LEU A 56 -20.16 6.41 16.18
C LEU A 56 -19.53 6.74 14.83
N LYS A 57 -19.61 8.00 14.39
CA LYS A 57 -18.90 8.49 13.20
C LYS A 57 -17.40 8.30 13.34
N GLY A 58 -16.80 8.72 14.46
CA GLY A 58 -15.37 8.55 14.73
C GLY A 58 -14.92 7.09 14.65
N GLN A 59 -15.64 6.19 15.33
CA GLN A 59 -15.35 4.74 15.29
C GLN A 59 -15.47 4.16 13.87
N LEU A 60 -16.47 4.60 13.10
CA LEU A 60 -16.64 4.17 11.72
C LEU A 60 -15.53 4.67 10.81
N ILE A 61 -15.11 5.92 10.97
CA ILE A 61 -13.99 6.52 10.24
C ILE A 61 -12.70 5.75 10.54
N ASP A 62 -12.43 5.43 11.81
CA ASP A 62 -11.28 4.62 12.21
C ASP A 62 -11.27 3.26 11.54
N TYR A 63 -12.42 2.58 11.55
CA TYR A 63 -12.58 1.29 10.89
C TYR A 63 -12.31 1.38 9.38
N VAL A 64 -12.91 2.35 8.70
CA VAL A 64 -12.75 2.55 7.25
C VAL A 64 -11.29 2.87 6.89
N TRP A 65 -10.67 3.79 7.62
CA TRP A 65 -9.26 4.15 7.46
C TRP A 65 -8.33 2.94 7.60
N GLY A 66 -8.67 2.03 8.52
CA GLY A 66 -7.96 0.76 8.72
C GLY A 66 -7.77 -0.06 7.44
N GLY A 67 -8.72 0.01 6.49
CA GLY A 67 -8.61 -0.69 5.21
C GLY A 67 -7.40 -0.28 4.39
N GLY A 68 -7.08 1.01 4.34
CA GLY A 68 -5.89 1.52 3.65
C GLY A 68 -4.60 1.05 4.32
N SER A 69 -4.55 1.08 5.66
CA SER A 69 -3.40 0.59 6.44
C SER A 69 -3.17 -0.91 6.29
N GLN A 70 -4.24 -1.71 6.25
CA GLN A 70 -4.16 -3.16 6.00
C GLN A 70 -3.57 -3.46 4.63
N LEU A 71 -4.07 -2.80 3.57
CA LEU A 71 -3.58 -3.03 2.21
C LEU A 71 -2.08 -2.72 2.10
N ARG A 72 -1.64 -1.60 2.68
CA ARG A 72 -0.22 -1.20 2.71
C ARG A 72 0.62 -2.17 3.53
N GLY A 73 0.14 -2.57 4.70
CA GLY A 73 0.83 -3.52 5.57
C GLY A 73 1.09 -4.86 4.88
N GLU A 74 0.08 -5.39 4.17
CA GLU A 74 0.24 -6.61 3.36
C GLU A 74 1.30 -6.46 2.27
N LEU A 75 1.30 -5.33 1.56
CA LEU A 75 2.27 -5.05 0.50
C LEU A 75 3.69 -4.93 1.04
N ILE A 76 3.87 -4.19 2.15
CA ILE A 76 5.16 -4.04 2.83
C ILE A 76 5.68 -5.40 3.28
N PHE A 77 4.84 -6.24 3.87
CA PHE A 77 5.22 -7.59 4.28
C PHE A 77 5.73 -8.43 3.11
N LYS A 78 5.03 -8.40 1.96
CA LYS A 78 5.43 -9.11 0.74
C LYS A 78 6.72 -8.55 0.14
N ALA A 79 6.86 -7.23 0.12
CA ALA A 79 8.09 -6.57 -0.32
C ALA A 79 9.29 -7.00 0.53
N ARG A 80 9.15 -7.01 1.86
CA ARG A 80 10.22 -7.46 2.78
C ARG A 80 10.66 -8.90 2.52
N ALA A 81 9.74 -9.78 2.14
CA ALA A 81 10.06 -11.17 1.82
C ALA A 81 10.75 -11.34 0.47
N ALA A 82 10.38 -10.55 -0.54
CA ALA A 82 10.85 -10.73 -1.92
C ALA A 82 12.10 -9.90 -2.26
N VAL A 83 12.17 -8.65 -1.80
CA VAL A 83 13.22 -7.68 -2.19
C VAL A 83 14.63 -8.21 -1.91
N PRO A 84 14.98 -8.74 -0.71
CA PRO A 84 16.36 -9.16 -0.46
C PRO A 84 16.89 -10.16 -1.49
N GLY A 85 16.09 -11.16 -1.86
CA GLY A 85 16.48 -12.20 -2.82
C GLY A 85 16.67 -11.64 -4.24
N VAL A 86 15.79 -10.73 -4.68
CA VAL A 86 15.86 -10.19 -6.05
C VAL A 86 17.05 -9.25 -6.25
N TYR A 87 17.45 -8.52 -5.22
CA TYR A 87 18.58 -7.60 -5.28
C TYR A 87 19.91 -8.22 -4.80
N GLY A 88 19.93 -9.51 -4.46
CA GLY A 88 21.13 -10.21 -3.99
C GLY A 88 21.70 -9.66 -2.67
N LEU A 89 20.87 -8.99 -1.86
CA LEU A 89 21.28 -8.31 -0.63
C LEU A 89 21.63 -9.22 0.56
N PRO A 90 21.02 -10.41 0.78
CA PRO A 90 21.29 -11.16 2.01
C PRO A 90 22.65 -11.86 2.00
N GLY A 91 23.40 -11.68 3.10
CA GLY A 91 24.40 -12.63 3.59
C GLY A 91 25.82 -12.51 3.03
N LYS A 92 26.14 -11.52 2.18
CA LYS A 92 27.48 -11.42 1.55
C LYS A 92 28.12 -10.03 1.51
N LEU A 93 27.41 -8.96 1.90
CA LEU A 93 27.92 -7.59 1.83
C LEU A 93 28.35 -7.09 3.22
N LYS A 94 29.49 -6.40 3.28
CA LYS A 94 29.89 -5.63 4.48
C LYS A 94 28.98 -4.41 4.64
N GLU A 95 28.95 -3.82 5.83
CA GLU A 95 28.11 -2.64 6.13
C GLU A 95 28.34 -1.47 5.16
N GLU A 96 29.60 -1.17 4.85
CA GLU A 96 30.00 -0.11 3.91
C GLU A 96 29.48 -0.38 2.49
N GLU A 97 29.58 -1.62 2.03
CA GLU A 97 29.09 -2.04 0.71
C GLU A 97 27.57 -1.98 0.66
N LEU A 98 26.90 -2.43 1.73
CA LEU A 98 25.44 -2.35 1.86
C LEU A 98 24.96 -0.91 1.81
N HIS A 99 25.64 0.00 2.53
CA HIS A 99 25.31 1.43 2.52
C HIS A 99 25.47 2.03 1.12
N LYS A 100 26.57 1.72 0.42
CA LYS A 100 26.81 2.16 -0.97
C LYS A 100 25.68 1.70 -1.89
N VAL A 101 25.32 0.41 -1.83
CA VAL A 101 24.27 -0.19 -2.67
C VAL A 101 22.91 0.43 -2.38
N LEU A 102 22.55 0.59 -1.10
CA LEU A 102 21.27 1.19 -0.71
C LEU A 102 21.17 2.64 -1.16
N THR A 103 22.24 3.42 -1.02
CA THR A 103 22.33 4.80 -1.50
C THR A 103 22.12 4.85 -3.01
N TRP A 104 22.82 4.02 -3.78
CA TRP A 104 22.66 3.96 -5.23
C TRP A 104 21.23 3.53 -5.64
N LEU A 105 20.66 2.50 -5.02
CA LEU A 105 19.33 2.01 -5.34
C LEU A 105 18.22 3.01 -4.98
N MET A 106 18.26 3.58 -3.78
CA MET A 106 17.19 4.41 -3.24
C MET A 106 17.31 5.89 -3.61
N GLN A 107 18.49 6.49 -3.43
CA GLN A 107 18.65 7.94 -3.65
C GLN A 107 18.69 8.28 -5.14
N SER A 108 19.22 7.38 -5.98
CA SER A 108 19.23 7.55 -7.44
C SER A 108 18.06 6.85 -8.14
N LEU A 109 17.06 6.37 -7.38
CA LEU A 109 15.84 5.68 -7.87
C LEU A 109 16.12 4.51 -8.82
N LYS A 110 17.27 3.84 -8.70
CA LYS A 110 17.66 2.75 -9.61
C LYS A 110 16.86 1.47 -9.41
N LEU A 111 16.15 1.34 -8.29
CA LEU A 111 15.26 0.22 -7.96
C LEU A 111 14.12 -0.03 -8.98
N ILE A 112 13.81 0.94 -9.84
CA ILE A 112 12.76 0.78 -10.85
C ILE A 112 13.24 0.09 -12.13
N HIS A 113 14.56 0.02 -12.33
CA HIS A 113 15.18 -0.45 -13.57
C HIS A 113 15.43 -1.97 -13.55
N PRO A 114 15.37 -2.66 -14.69
CA PRO A 114 15.75 -4.06 -14.80
C PRO A 114 17.28 -4.26 -14.74
N ASP A 115 17.68 -5.53 -14.66
CA ASP A 115 19.08 -5.99 -14.76
C ASP A 115 20.03 -5.31 -13.77
N ILE A 116 19.57 -5.18 -12.52
CA ILE A 116 20.33 -4.57 -11.44
C ILE A 116 21.48 -5.48 -11.01
N ASP A 117 22.70 -4.98 -11.12
CA ASP A 117 23.88 -5.52 -10.46
C ASP A 117 24.24 -4.64 -9.26
N ALA A 118 23.87 -5.10 -8.06
CA ALA A 118 24.18 -4.41 -6.81
C ALA A 118 25.69 -4.25 -6.58
N LYS A 119 26.52 -5.20 -7.01
CA LYS A 119 27.99 -5.12 -6.79
C LYS A 119 28.62 -4.09 -7.71
N ALA A 120 28.25 -4.12 -8.98
CA ALA A 120 28.75 -3.17 -9.97
C ALA A 120 28.07 -1.79 -9.89
N CYS A 121 26.92 -1.70 -9.19
CA CYS A 121 26.06 -0.51 -9.17
C CYS A 121 25.64 -0.09 -10.59
N THR A 122 25.19 -1.07 -11.39
CA THR A 122 24.73 -0.87 -12.77
C THR A 122 23.32 -1.42 -12.98
N CYS A 123 22.58 -0.84 -13.93
CA CYS A 123 21.26 -1.31 -14.34
C CYS A 123 20.96 -0.89 -15.79
N ALA A 124 19.95 -1.49 -16.40
CA ALA A 124 19.47 -1.06 -17.70
C ALA A 124 18.55 0.18 -17.58
N GLU A 125 19.06 1.34 -18.00
CA GLU A 125 18.36 2.62 -17.82
C GLU A 125 17.28 2.90 -18.88
N ASP A 126 17.29 2.15 -19.98
CA ASP A 126 16.40 2.32 -21.13
C ASP A 126 14.92 1.96 -20.83
N LYS A 127 14.67 1.25 -19.73
CA LYS A 127 13.35 0.73 -19.37
C LYS A 127 13.01 0.95 -17.89
N PRO A 128 12.74 2.19 -17.46
CA PRO A 128 12.26 2.44 -16.10
C PRO A 128 10.94 1.71 -15.85
N TRP A 129 10.76 1.20 -14.63
CA TRP A 129 9.60 0.40 -14.17
C TRP A 129 9.51 -1.05 -14.69
N TYR A 130 10.51 -1.53 -15.43
CA TYR A 130 10.52 -2.91 -15.94
C TYR A 130 11.17 -3.92 -15.00
N HIS A 131 11.57 -3.52 -13.79
CA HIS A 131 12.13 -4.46 -12.84
C HIS A 131 11.12 -5.58 -12.48
N PRO A 132 11.49 -6.88 -12.57
CA PRO A 132 10.56 -7.98 -12.36
C PRO A 132 9.88 -8.02 -10.98
N ILE A 133 10.46 -7.34 -9.98
CA ILE A 133 9.89 -7.26 -8.63
C ILE A 133 8.47 -6.67 -8.64
N PHE A 134 8.16 -5.71 -9.52
CA PHE A 134 6.83 -5.09 -9.55
C PHE A 134 5.77 -6.11 -9.92
N LEU A 135 6.03 -6.90 -10.97
CA LEU A 135 5.13 -7.96 -11.39
C LEU A 135 5.00 -9.03 -10.30
N GLN A 136 6.09 -9.41 -9.64
CA GLN A 136 6.06 -10.37 -8.53
C GLN A 136 5.22 -9.85 -7.36
N LEU A 137 5.37 -8.58 -6.97
CA LEU A 137 4.63 -7.97 -5.88
C LEU A 137 3.14 -7.81 -6.20
N ILE A 138 2.81 -7.38 -7.42
CA ILE A 138 1.41 -7.32 -7.89
C ILE A 138 0.81 -8.73 -7.92
N LYS A 139 1.52 -9.73 -8.44
CA LYS A 139 1.05 -11.12 -8.42
C LYS A 139 0.82 -11.62 -7.00
N ALA A 140 1.79 -11.42 -6.11
CA ALA A 140 1.71 -11.82 -4.72
C ALA A 140 0.59 -11.09 -3.97
N GLN A 141 0.33 -9.83 -4.29
CA GLN A 141 -0.66 -9.04 -3.58
C GLN A 141 -2.10 -9.37 -3.99
N TRP A 142 -2.37 -9.65 -5.26
CA TRP A 142 -3.73 -9.93 -5.75
C TRP A 142 -4.06 -11.43 -5.86
N TRP A 143 -3.08 -12.27 -6.18
CA TRP A 143 -3.28 -13.72 -6.37
C TRP A 143 -2.50 -14.59 -5.37
N GLY A 144 -1.61 -14.00 -4.56
CA GLY A 144 -0.88 -14.72 -3.53
C GLY A 144 -1.70 -14.93 -2.25
N LYS A 145 -1.18 -15.79 -1.36
CA LYS A 145 -1.77 -16.02 -0.02
C LYS A 145 -1.92 -14.68 0.71
N LYS A 146 -3.11 -14.43 1.25
CA LYS A 146 -3.37 -13.27 2.12
C LYS A 146 -2.70 -13.52 3.48
N GLY A 147 -2.14 -12.46 4.05
CA GLY A 147 -1.61 -12.53 5.42
C GLY A 147 -2.78 -12.79 6.37
N LYS A 148 -2.61 -13.71 7.32
CA LYS A 148 -3.57 -13.82 8.42
C LYS A 148 -3.36 -12.60 9.32
N ALA A 149 -4.41 -11.82 9.55
CA ALA A 149 -4.39 -10.85 10.64
C ALA A 149 -4.08 -11.65 11.92
N LYS A 150 -3.08 -11.22 12.70
CA LYS A 150 -2.94 -11.71 14.08
C LYS A 150 -4.20 -11.25 14.81
N GLN A 151 -5.07 -12.21 15.14
CA GLN A 151 -6.15 -12.02 16.11
C GLN A 151 -5.54 -11.85 17.49
#